data_AF-A0A1I0M772-F1
#
_entry.id   AF-A0A1I0M772-F1
#
_cell.length_a   1.000
_cell.length_b   1.000
_cell.length_c   1.000
_cell.angle_alpha   90.00
_cell.angle_beta   90.00
_cell.angle_gamma   90.00
#
_symmetry.space_group_name_H-M   'P 1'
#
loop_
_entity.id
_entity.type
_entity.pdbx_description
1 polymer ?
#
loop_
_entity_poly.entity_id
_entity_poly.type
_entity_poly.pdbx_seq_one_letter_code
_entity_poly.pdbx_strand_id
1 'polypeptide(L)'
;MAWECGIAGCGSVFEDVESAVVHQATDHQRRECQVCGTVVPDGYLAIRHTFTEHSRAEYVRAYGASSEEVREREELLDEIESVADMQTIAAELKR
;
A
#
# COMPACT_ATOMS: atom_id res chain seq x y z
N MET A 1 -7.05 7.20 -16.03
CA MET A 1 -6.65 5.78 -16.26
C MET A 1 -7.40 4.97 -15.23
N ALA A 2 -7.87 3.78 -15.56
CA ALA A 2 -8.58 2.96 -14.58
C ALA A 2 -7.56 2.28 -13.64
N TRP A 3 -7.85 2.26 -12.34
CA TRP A 3 -7.01 1.68 -11.29
C TRP A 3 -7.66 0.43 -10.72
N GLU A 4 -7.04 -0.72 -10.90
CA GLU A 4 -7.50 -1.98 -10.30
C GLU A 4 -6.92 -2.17 -8.89
N CYS A 5 -7.74 -2.67 -7.96
CA CYS A 5 -7.29 -3.02 -6.63
C CYS A 5 -6.29 -4.20 -6.70
N GLY A 6 -5.02 -3.93 -6.37
CA GLY A 6 -3.95 -4.93 -6.38
C GLY A 6 -4.01 -5.99 -5.26
N ILE A 7 -5.05 -5.99 -4.41
CA ILE A 7 -5.24 -7.04 -3.40
C ILE A 7 -5.81 -8.28 -4.07
N ALA A 8 -5.09 -9.40 -3.94
CA ALA A 8 -5.44 -10.66 -4.59
C ALA A 8 -6.89 -11.07 -4.31
N GLY A 9 -7.65 -11.29 -5.39
CA GLY A 9 -9.05 -11.72 -5.32
C GLY A 9 -10.08 -10.59 -5.21
N CYS A 10 -9.67 -9.31 -5.22
CA CYS A 10 -10.60 -8.18 -5.22
C CYS A 10 -11.18 -7.89 -6.61
N GLY A 11 -10.34 -7.47 -7.55
CA GLY A 11 -10.74 -7.13 -8.92
C GLY A 11 -11.61 -5.85 -9.06
N SER A 12 -11.81 -5.08 -8.00
CA SER A 12 -12.50 -3.79 -8.07
C SER A 12 -11.67 -2.78 -8.86
N VAL A 13 -12.33 -1.95 -9.68
CA VAL A 13 -11.70 -0.97 -10.56
C VAL A 13 -12.26 0.42 -10.31
N PHE A 14 -11.39 1.43 -10.28
CA PHE A 14 -11.70 2.81 -9.92
C PHE A 14 -11.21 3.78 -10.99
N GLU A 15 -11.78 4.99 -11.04
CA GLU A 15 -11.41 6.01 -12.02
C GLU A 15 -10.13 6.78 -11.62
N ASP A 16 -9.82 6.78 -10.33
CA ASP A 16 -8.69 7.47 -9.71
C ASP A 16 -8.00 6.60 -8.65
N VAL A 17 -6.75 6.96 -8.34
CA VAL A 17 -5.89 6.18 -7.45
C VAL A 17 -6.30 6.34 -6.00
N GLU A 18 -6.82 7.51 -5.63
CA GLU A 18 -7.28 7.84 -4.29
C GLU A 18 -8.43 6.92 -3.88
N SER A 19 -9.41 6.73 -4.76
CA SER A 19 -10.53 5.82 -4.56
C SER A 19 -10.07 4.37 -4.42
N ALA A 20 -9.11 3.93 -5.22
CA ALA A 20 -8.53 2.59 -5.10
C ALA A 20 -7.81 2.40 -3.75
N VAL A 21 -7.04 3.39 -3.29
CA VAL A 21 -6.34 3.36 -1.99
C VAL A 21 -7.33 3.41 -0.82
N VAL A 22 -8.35 4.25 -0.89
CA VAL A 22 -9.40 4.33 0.13
C VAL A 22 -10.12 2.99 0.24
N HIS A 23 -10.51 2.40 -0.89
CA HIS A 23 -11.10 1.06 -0.93
C HIS A 23 -10.21 -0.01 -0.31
N GLN A 24 -8.90 -0.03 -0.64
CA GLN A 24 -7.93 -0.93 0.01
C GLN A 24 -7.93 -0.77 1.53
N ALA A 25 -8.12 0.45 2.02
CA ALA A 25 -8.02 0.75 3.44
C ALA A 25 -9.31 0.48 4.24
N THR A 26 -10.48 0.53 3.59
CA THR A 26 -11.79 0.40 4.24
C THR A 26 -12.44 -0.96 4.02
N ASP A 27 -12.22 -1.57 2.86
CA ASP A 27 -13.00 -2.74 2.42
C ASP A 27 -12.20 -4.05 2.52
N HIS A 28 -10.89 -3.94 2.81
CA HIS A 28 -10.03 -5.10 3.02
C HIS A 28 -9.60 -5.25 4.48
N GLN A 29 -9.34 -6.50 4.84
CA GLN A 29 -8.87 -6.87 6.17
C GLN A 29 -7.51 -6.21 6.44
N ARG A 30 -7.44 -5.41 7.51
CA ARG A 30 -6.19 -4.85 8.02
C ARG A 30 -5.18 -5.95 8.34
N ARG A 31 -3.90 -5.62 8.20
CA ARG A 31 -2.76 -6.55 8.27
C ARG A 31 -1.81 -6.09 9.37
N GLU A 32 -1.12 -7.04 10.01
CA GLU A 32 -0.05 -6.73 10.95
C GLU A 32 1.28 -6.55 10.21
N CYS A 33 1.96 -5.43 10.43
CA CYS A 33 3.33 -5.23 9.95
C CYS A 33 4.27 -6.25 10.61
N GLN A 34 4.94 -7.08 9.82
CA GLN A 34 5.82 -8.14 10.33
C GLN A 34 7.15 -7.59 10.91
N VAL A 35 7.43 -6.30 10.73
CA VAL A 35 8.61 -5.64 11.32
C VAL A 35 8.33 -5.14 12.74
N CYS A 36 7.19 -4.48 12.97
CA CYS A 36 6.90 -3.76 14.22
C CYS A 36 5.59 -4.14 14.92
N GLY A 37 4.77 -5.01 14.35
CA GLY A 37 3.49 -5.45 14.93
C GLY A 37 2.34 -4.45 14.82
N THR A 38 2.54 -3.30 14.15
CA THR A 38 1.46 -2.31 13.97
C THR A 38 0.41 -2.84 13.00
N VAL A 39 -0.87 -2.74 13.36
CA VAL A 39 -1.99 -3.08 12.47
C VAL A 39 -2.24 -1.91 11.52
N VAL A 40 -2.02 -2.14 10.23
CA VAL A 40 -2.15 -1.15 9.15
C VAL A 40 -3.20 -1.60 8.13
N PRO A 41 -3.78 -0.67 7.34
CA PRO A 41 -4.60 -1.07 6.20
C PRO A 41 -3.78 -1.87 5.18
N ASP A 42 -4.43 -2.79 4.45
CA ASP A 42 -3.77 -3.60 3.41
C ASP A 42 -3.46 -2.76 2.15
N GLY A 43 -2.79 -3.36 1.18
CA GLY A 43 -2.46 -2.72 -0.09
C GLY A 43 -1.41 -1.63 0.05
N TYR A 44 -1.62 -0.50 -0.63
CA TYR A 44 -0.68 0.60 -0.75
C TYR A 44 -0.21 1.14 0.61
N LEU A 45 -1.12 1.31 1.57
CA LEU A 45 -0.75 1.89 2.87
C LEU A 45 0.14 0.94 3.72
N ALA A 46 0.01 -0.38 3.55
CA ALA A 46 0.93 -1.34 4.18
C ALA A 46 2.34 -1.27 3.56
N ILE A 47 2.41 -1.17 2.24
CA ILE A 47 3.69 -1.03 1.51
C ILE A 47 4.34 0.28 1.93
N ARG A 48 3.62 1.41 1.80
CA ARG A 48 4.12 2.73 2.18
C ARG A 48 4.64 2.77 3.61
N HIS A 49 3.86 2.28 4.59
CA HIS A 49 4.30 2.19 5.98
C HIS A 49 5.65 1.47 6.09
N THR A 50 5.81 0.35 5.38
CA THR A 50 7.00 -0.47 5.53
C THR A 50 8.24 0.19 4.94
N PHE A 51 8.09 0.92 3.83
CA PHE A 51 9.20 1.59 3.15
C PHE A 51 9.49 3.01 3.67
N THR A 52 8.58 3.63 4.42
CA THR A 52 8.82 4.92 5.07
C THR A 52 9.32 4.79 6.51
N GLU A 53 8.82 3.79 7.24
CA GLU A 53 9.12 3.64 8.68
C GLU A 53 10.22 2.63 8.97
N HIS A 54 10.53 1.72 8.03
CA HIS A 54 11.55 0.67 8.21
C HIS A 54 12.56 0.65 7.07
N SER A 55 13.71 0.06 7.34
CA SER A 55 14.74 -0.14 6.33
C SER A 55 14.41 -1.33 5.41
N ARG A 56 14.93 -1.27 4.18
CA ARG A 56 14.92 -2.40 3.24
C ARG A 56 15.42 -3.71 3.87
N ALA A 57 16.45 -3.63 4.70
CA ALA A 57 17.03 -4.80 5.36
C ALA A 57 16.07 -5.42 6.39
N GLU A 58 15.27 -4.61 7.08
CA GLU A 58 14.22 -5.09 8.00
C GLU A 58 13.07 -5.73 7.23
N TYR A 59 12.62 -5.10 6.14
CA TYR A 59 11.58 -5.66 5.27
C TYR A 59 11.99 -7.05 4.72
N VAL A 60 13.18 -7.17 4.14
CA VAL A 60 13.70 -8.44 3.61
C VAL A 60 13.74 -9.53 4.68
N ARG A 61 14.19 -9.20 5.91
CA ARG A 61 14.25 -10.17 7.00
C ARG A 61 12.87 -10.59 7.51
N ALA A 62 11.95 -9.64 7.66
CA ALA A 62 10.63 -9.89 8.23
C ALA A 62 9.69 -10.60 7.24
N TYR A 63 9.77 -10.26 5.95
CA TYR A 63 8.87 -10.76 4.92
C TYR A 63 9.49 -11.84 4.02
N GLY A 64 10.78 -12.14 4.17
CA GLY A 64 11.48 -13.09 3.30
C GLY A 64 11.60 -12.63 1.85
N ALA A 65 11.48 -11.32 1.60
CA ALA A 65 11.43 -10.75 0.26
C ALA A 65 12.80 -10.79 -0.43
N SER A 66 12.78 -11.09 -1.72
CA SER A 66 13.92 -10.97 -2.63
C SER A 66 14.21 -9.51 -2.99
N SER A 67 15.41 -9.26 -3.53
CA SER A 67 15.76 -7.92 -4.04
C SER A 67 14.90 -7.46 -5.21
N GLU A 68 14.31 -8.40 -5.96
CA GLU A 68 13.40 -8.11 -7.07
C GLU A 68 12.04 -7.66 -6.53
N GLU A 69 11.45 -8.42 -5.61
CA GLU A 69 10.20 -8.03 -4.95
C GLU A 69 10.31 -6.68 -4.22
N VAL A 70 11.47 -6.37 -3.65
CA VAL A 70 11.72 -5.03 -3.07
C VAL A 70 11.63 -3.94 -4.14
N ARG A 71 12.31 -4.11 -5.28
CA ARG A 71 12.31 -3.12 -6.37
C ARG A 71 10.92 -2.92 -6.95
N GLU A 72 10.18 -4.01 -7.17
CA GLU A 72 8.79 -3.93 -7.64
C GLU A 72 7.91 -3.08 -6.71
N ARG A 73 8.12 -3.17 -5.40
CA ARG A 73 7.35 -2.39 -4.42
C ARG A 73 7.78 -0.93 -4.38
N GLU A 74 9.06 -0.64 -4.54
CA GLU A 74 9.58 0.73 -4.66
C GLU A 74 9.05 1.41 -5.92
N GLU A 75 9.09 0.73 -7.07
CA GLU A 75 8.56 1.23 -8.34
C GLU A 75 7.05 1.46 -8.28
N LEU A 76 6.30 0.55 -7.64
CA LEU A 76 4.86 0.71 -7.43
C LEU A 76 4.54 1.92 -6.53
N LEU A 77 5.33 2.16 -5.47
CA LEU A 77 5.18 3.33 -4.63
C LEU A 77 5.42 4.61 -5.44
N ASP A 78 6.51 4.66 -6.20
CA ASP A 78 6.84 5.82 -7.04
C ASP A 78 5.74 6.10 -8.08
N GLU A 79 5.19 5.06 -8.72
CA GLU A 79 4.09 5.18 -9.68
C GLU A 79 2.84 5.78 -9.03
N ILE A 80 2.42 5.23 -7.88
CA ILE A 80 1.23 5.70 -7.16
C ILE A 80 1.46 7.13 -6.63
N GLU A 81 2.60 7.40 -5.98
CA GLU A 81 2.90 8.71 -5.39
C GLU A 81 3.10 9.81 -6.44
N SER A 82 3.41 9.45 -7.69
CA SER A 82 3.50 10.42 -8.79
C SER A 82 2.15 11.03 -9.19
N VAL A 83 1.04 10.36 -8.84
CA VAL A 83 -0.32 10.78 -9.21
C VAL A 83 -1.26 10.95 -8.02
N ALA A 84 -0.98 10.32 -6.88
CA ALA A 84 -1.87 10.31 -5.73
C ALA A 84 -1.77 11.60 -4.91
N ASP A 85 -2.94 12.18 -4.59
CA ASP A 85 -3.06 13.22 -3.58
C ASP A 85 -3.26 12.62 -2.18
N MET A 86 -2.16 12.56 -1.43
CA MET A 86 -2.15 12.06 -0.04
C MET A 86 -3.04 12.88 0.90
N GLN A 87 -3.30 14.16 0.61
CA GLN A 87 -4.22 14.96 1.42
C GLN A 87 -5.67 14.52 1.20
N THR A 88 -6.04 14.24 -0.05
CA THR A 88 -7.36 13.71 -0.41
C THR A 88 -7.60 12.34 0.23
N ILE A 89 -6.65 11.42 0.12
CA ILE A 89 -6.74 10.09 0.78
C ILE A 89 -6.93 10.24 2.29
N ALA A 90 -6.13 11.10 2.93
CA ALA A 90 -6.21 11.32 4.37
C ALA A 90 -7.52 12.00 4.80
N ALA A 91 -8.14 12.80 3.94
CA ALA A 91 -9.43 13.42 4.20
C ALA A 91 -10.57 12.40 4.14
N GLU A 92 -10.59 11.54 3.11
CA GLU A 92 -11.61 10.50 2.95
C GLU A 92 -11.54 9.44 4.08
N LEU A 93 -10.35 9.07 4.55
CA LEU A 93 -10.19 8.10 5.64
C LEU A 93 -10.59 8.63 7.03
N LYS A 94 -10.78 9.94 7.18
CA LYS A 94 -11.22 10.57 8.44
C LYS A 94 -12.73 10.77 8.52
N ARG A 95 -13.44 10.57 7.41
CA ARG A 95 -14.88 10.72 7.32
C ARG A 95 -15.61 9.59 8.05
#